data_AF-A0A7W6SXR4-F1
#
_entry.id   AF-A0A7W6SXR4-F1
#
_cell.length_a   1.000
_cell.length_b   1.000
_cell.length_c   1.000
_cell.angle_alpha   90.00
_cell.angle_beta   90.00
_cell.angle_gamma   90.00
#
_symmetry.space_group_name_H-M   'P 1'
#
loop_
_entity.id
_entity.type
_entity.pdbx_description
1 polymer ?
#
loop_
_entity_poly.entity_id
_entity_poly.type
_entity_poly.pdbx_seq_one_letter_code
_entity_poly.pdbx_strand_id
1 'polypeptide(L)'
;MTYKRQIDRLPIIPADAKESNVTCHYCIVGCGYKAYTWAASTQGGTAPNQNKFGVDLSKQQGAETVAWYSPSMYNIVRQNGQDVHIVIKPDKDCVVNSGLGSVRGARMAEMSYSQQRNTQLQRLTDPMVWLRADAANELGRCTRPRRTRDGRSDE
;
A
#
# COMPACT_ATOMS: atom_id res chain seq x y z
N MET A 1 19.05 18.21 11.53
CA MET A 1 18.35 17.05 12.13
C MET A 1 17.84 16.17 11.00
N THR A 2 18.16 14.87 10.97
CA THR A 2 17.78 13.95 9.89
C THR A 2 16.77 12.93 10.40
N TYR A 3 15.69 12.71 9.65
CA TYR A 3 14.66 11.74 10.02
C TYR A 3 15.20 10.29 9.97
N LYS A 4 14.93 9.52 11.02
CA LYS A 4 15.25 8.09 11.13
C LYS A 4 14.05 7.35 11.73
N ARG A 5 13.66 6.25 11.11
CA ARG A 5 12.47 5.45 11.53
C ARG A 5 12.70 4.66 12.82
N GLN A 6 13.96 4.33 13.14
CA GLN A 6 14.31 3.44 14.27
C GLN A 6 13.57 2.10 14.20
N ILE A 7 13.59 1.46 13.03
CA ILE A 7 13.02 0.12 12.79
C ILE A 7 14.18 -0.83 12.51
N ASP A 8 14.46 -1.71 13.47
CA ASP A 8 15.63 -2.60 13.41
C ASP A 8 15.38 -3.87 12.59
N ARG A 9 14.12 -4.31 12.51
CA ARG A 9 13.71 -5.51 11.77
C ARG A 9 12.31 -5.38 11.19
N LEU A 10 12.05 -6.14 10.13
CA LEU A 10 10.75 -6.24 9.48
C LEU A 10 10.25 -7.69 9.52
N PRO A 11 8.92 -7.92 9.63
CA PRO A 11 8.35 -9.26 9.49
C PRO A 11 8.67 -9.84 8.13
N ILE A 12 9.12 -11.10 8.08
CA ILE A 12 9.48 -11.80 6.84
C ILE A 12 8.21 -12.25 6.12
N ILE A 13 8.19 -12.09 4.79
CA ILE A 13 7.09 -12.57 3.94
C ILE A 13 7.12 -14.11 3.93
N PRO A 14 6.08 -14.80 4.43
CA PRO A 14 6.03 -16.25 4.43
C PRO A 14 5.85 -16.82 3.01
N ALA A 15 6.19 -18.10 2.81
CA ALA A 15 6.14 -18.75 1.50
C ALA A 15 4.72 -18.79 0.89
N ASP A 16 3.70 -18.90 1.74
CA ASP A 16 2.28 -18.96 1.40
C ASP A 16 1.60 -17.58 1.31
N ALA A 17 2.36 -16.48 1.42
CA ALA A 17 1.80 -15.14 1.32
C ALA A 17 1.05 -14.94 -0.01
N LYS A 18 -0.13 -14.32 0.08
CA LYS A 18 -0.96 -13.99 -1.06
C LYS A 18 -0.28 -12.92 -1.88
N GLU A 19 -0.09 -13.19 -3.17
CA GLU A 19 0.50 -12.25 -4.11
C GLU A 19 -0.59 -11.52 -4.91
N SER A 20 -0.39 -10.23 -5.15
CA SER A 20 -1.24 -9.43 -6.03
C SER A 20 -0.38 -8.50 -6.88
N ASN A 21 -0.73 -8.38 -8.16
CA ASN A 21 -0.07 -7.46 -9.08
C ASN A 21 -0.48 -6.03 -8.75
N VAL A 22 0.49 -5.11 -8.67
CA VAL A 22 0.26 -3.71 -8.35
C VAL A 22 1.03 -2.84 -9.32
N THR A 23 0.35 -1.87 -9.93
CA THR A 23 0.99 -0.80 -10.68
C THR A 23 1.26 0.38 -9.74
N CYS A 24 2.40 1.04 -9.89
CA CYS A 24 2.74 2.22 -9.11
C CYS A 24 1.64 3.30 -9.16
N HIS A 25 1.20 3.80 -8.01
CA HIS A 25 0.10 4.78 -7.91
C HIS A 25 0.43 6.18 -8.45
N TYR A 26 1.70 6.47 -8.74
CA TYR A 26 2.17 7.85 -8.87
C TYR A 26 2.39 8.30 -10.32
N CYS A 27 3.62 8.20 -10.82
CA CYS A 27 3.98 8.79 -12.11
C CYS A 27 3.65 7.88 -13.29
N ILE A 28 3.55 8.50 -14.48
CA ILE A 28 3.16 7.90 -15.76
C ILE A 28 3.94 6.64 -16.16
N VAL A 29 5.17 6.47 -15.68
CA VAL A 29 6.00 5.28 -15.97
C VAL A 29 5.26 3.98 -15.66
N GLY A 30 4.42 3.96 -14.61
CA GLY A 30 3.61 2.77 -14.31
C GLY A 30 4.45 1.56 -13.92
N CYS A 31 5.51 1.74 -13.14
CA CYS A 31 6.40 0.67 -12.69
C CYS A 31 5.60 -0.49 -12.04
N GLY A 32 6.01 -1.73 -12.31
CA GLY A 32 5.39 -2.93 -11.76
C GLY A 32 5.88 -3.25 -10.35
N TYR A 33 4.94 -3.63 -9.49
CA TYR A 33 5.13 -4.04 -8.11
C TYR A 33 4.32 -5.31 -7.82
N LYS A 34 4.72 -6.01 -6.77
CA LYS A 34 3.97 -7.10 -6.15
C LYS A 34 3.61 -6.71 -4.73
N ALA A 35 2.34 -6.87 -4.38
CA ALA A 35 1.87 -6.78 -3.01
C ALA A 35 1.73 -8.18 -2.43
N TYR A 36 2.44 -8.43 -1.33
CA TYR A 36 2.33 -9.66 -0.55
C TYR A 36 1.54 -9.38 0.71
N THR A 37 0.45 -10.10 0.94
CA THR A 37 -0.33 -10.00 2.17
C THR A 37 -0.43 -11.33 2.91
N TRP A 38 -0.40 -11.26 4.25
CA TRP A 38 -0.55 -12.41 5.14
C TRP A 38 -1.09 -11.99 6.50
N ALA A 39 -1.61 -12.96 7.26
CA ALA A 39 -2.26 -12.68 8.55
C ALA A 39 -1.31 -12.04 9.56
N ALA A 40 -1.78 -11.04 10.31
CA ALA A 40 -0.97 -10.29 11.28
C ALA A 40 -0.30 -11.17 12.36
N SER A 41 -0.90 -12.31 12.69
CA SER A 41 -0.41 -13.29 13.67
C SER A 41 0.68 -14.22 13.15
N THR A 42 1.02 -14.14 11.87
CA THR A 42 1.97 -15.05 11.20
C THR A 42 3.14 -14.28 10.61
N GLN A 43 4.27 -14.97 10.43
CA GLN A 43 5.44 -14.45 9.74
C GLN A 43 6.23 -15.59 9.12
N GLY A 44 6.98 -15.28 8.06
CA GLY A 44 7.96 -16.19 7.51
C GLY A 44 9.18 -16.35 8.41
N GLY A 45 10.07 -17.27 8.02
CA GLY A 45 11.34 -17.53 8.68
C GLY A 45 12.53 -17.26 7.79
N THR A 46 13.73 -17.32 8.38
CA THR A 46 14.98 -17.04 7.65
C THR A 46 15.40 -18.19 6.74
N ALA A 47 14.95 -19.41 7.00
CA ALA A 47 15.27 -20.58 6.18
C ALA A 47 14.61 -20.47 4.79
N PRO A 48 15.26 -20.99 3.71
CA PRO A 48 14.74 -20.90 2.34
C PRO A 48 13.29 -21.36 2.15
N ASN A 49 12.88 -22.43 2.82
CA ASN A 49 11.52 -22.98 2.71
C ASN A 49 10.47 -22.23 3.55
N GLN A 50 10.86 -21.21 4.32
CA GLN A 50 9.99 -20.46 5.22
C GLN A 50 9.72 -19.03 4.73
N ASN A 51 10.26 -18.62 3.58
CA ASN A 51 10.05 -17.30 3.03
C ASN A 51 9.72 -17.34 1.53
N LYS A 52 9.06 -16.27 1.06
CA LYS A 52 8.62 -16.15 -0.34
C LYS A 52 9.76 -16.14 -1.36
N PHE A 53 10.98 -15.83 -0.93
CA PHE A 53 12.12 -15.66 -1.82
C PHE A 53 12.89 -16.97 -2.07
N GLY A 54 12.69 -18.01 -1.26
CA GLY A 54 13.42 -19.26 -1.42
C GLY A 54 14.91 -19.17 -1.05
N VAL A 55 15.32 -18.19 -0.22
CA VAL A 55 16.72 -17.95 0.12
C VAL A 55 16.98 -17.97 1.63
N ASP A 56 18.24 -18.14 2.02
CA ASP A 56 18.68 -18.03 3.41
C ASP A 56 18.85 -16.55 3.79
N LEU A 57 17.88 -16.01 4.53
CA LEU A 57 17.85 -14.62 5.01
C LEU A 57 18.71 -14.40 6.26
N SER A 58 19.33 -15.44 6.82
CA SER A 58 20.31 -15.26 7.92
C SER A 58 21.64 -14.68 7.41
N LYS A 59 21.86 -14.73 6.09
CA LYS A 59 23.06 -14.21 5.43
C LYS A 59 22.80 -12.83 4.85
N GLN A 60 23.85 -12.00 4.87
CA GLN A 60 23.82 -10.70 4.20
C GLN A 60 23.57 -10.90 2.70
N GLN A 61 22.64 -10.11 2.17
CA GLN A 61 22.28 -10.17 0.76
C GLN A 61 23.20 -9.26 -0.07
N GLY A 62 23.45 -9.65 -1.32
CA GLY A 62 24.21 -8.87 -2.29
C GLY A 62 23.46 -7.65 -2.82
N ALA A 63 24.12 -6.85 -3.66
CA ALA A 63 23.50 -5.71 -4.34
C ALA A 63 22.34 -6.16 -5.25
N GLU A 64 21.32 -5.31 -5.40
CA GLU A 64 20.15 -5.55 -6.25
C GLU A 64 19.40 -6.88 -5.95
N THR A 65 19.49 -7.39 -4.73
CA THR A 65 18.78 -8.62 -4.33
C THR A 65 17.26 -8.44 -4.41
N VAL A 66 16.57 -9.51 -4.83
CA VAL A 66 15.10 -9.57 -4.74
C VAL A 66 14.63 -9.92 -3.33
N ALA A 67 15.50 -10.47 -2.48
CA ALA A 67 15.16 -10.94 -1.14
C ALA A 67 15.29 -9.85 -0.07
N TRP A 68 15.01 -8.60 -0.43
CA TRP A 68 15.07 -7.45 0.47
C TRP A 68 13.96 -6.43 0.16
N TYR A 69 13.53 -5.71 1.19
CA TYR A 69 12.61 -4.58 1.08
C TYR A 69 12.90 -3.57 2.19
N SER A 70 12.68 -2.29 1.89
CA SER A 70 12.89 -1.22 2.85
C SER A 70 11.72 -1.10 3.84
N PRO A 71 11.90 -0.43 4.99
CA PRO A 71 10.81 -0.19 5.93
C PRO A 71 9.61 0.56 5.33
N SER A 72 9.83 1.37 4.29
CA SER A 72 8.76 2.11 3.61
C SER A 72 7.89 1.24 2.70
N MET A 73 8.38 0.05 2.35
CA MET A 73 7.65 -0.96 1.56
C MET A 73 6.77 -1.86 2.45
N TYR A 74 6.83 -1.73 3.78
CA TYR A 74 6.05 -2.53 4.73
C TYR A 74 4.99 -1.72 5.47
N ASN A 75 3.80 -2.32 5.66
CA ASN A 75 2.77 -1.81 6.56
C ASN A 75 1.83 -2.90 7.10
N ILE A 76 0.88 -2.52 7.95
CA ILE A 76 -0.27 -3.36 8.34
C ILE A 76 -1.53 -2.65 7.84
N VAL A 77 -2.37 -3.34 7.07
CA VAL A 77 -3.58 -2.77 6.47
C VAL A 77 -4.79 -3.66 6.74
N ARG A 78 -5.99 -3.09 6.65
CA ARG A 78 -7.23 -3.85 6.75
C ARG A 78 -7.59 -4.47 5.39
N GLN A 79 -7.71 -5.79 5.33
CA GLN A 79 -8.21 -6.53 4.17
C GLN A 79 -9.35 -7.45 4.64
N ASN A 80 -10.53 -7.36 4.01
CA ASN A 80 -11.72 -8.15 4.36
C ASN A 80 -12.07 -8.13 5.86
N GLY A 81 -11.93 -6.96 6.49
CA GLY A 81 -12.23 -6.77 7.92
C GLY A 81 -11.13 -7.21 8.88
N GLN A 82 -10.06 -7.86 8.41
CA GLN A 82 -8.93 -8.34 9.21
C GLN A 82 -7.68 -7.49 8.98
N ASP A 83 -6.81 -7.42 9.99
CA ASP A 83 -5.50 -6.81 9.85
C ASP A 83 -4.51 -7.79 9.23
N VAL A 84 -3.86 -7.36 8.16
CA VAL A 84 -2.85 -8.14 7.44
C VAL A 84 -1.57 -7.35 7.33
N HIS A 85 -0.44 -8.05 7.41
CA HIS A 85 0.83 -7.51 6.97
C HIS A 85 0.77 -7.30 5.47
N ILE A 86 1.39 -6.22 4.99
CA ILE A 86 1.55 -5.95 3.57
C ILE A 86 2.99 -5.53 3.27
N VAL A 87 3.57 -6.13 2.23
CA VAL A 87 4.80 -5.65 1.60
C VAL A 87 4.52 -5.33 0.14
N ILE A 88 4.77 -4.10 -0.28
CA ILE A 88 4.66 -3.65 -1.68
C ILE A 88 6.07 -3.44 -2.24
N LYS A 89 6.54 -4.43 -3.00
CA LYS A 89 7.91 -4.53 -3.50
C LYS A 89 7.95 -4.38 -5.02
N PRO A 90 8.95 -3.69 -5.60
CA PRO A 90 9.10 -3.62 -7.05
C PRO A 90 9.33 -5.01 -7.65
N ASP A 91 8.71 -5.25 -8.79
CA ASP A 91 8.80 -6.51 -9.52
C ASP A 91 10.08 -6.54 -10.38
N LYS A 92 10.90 -7.59 -10.21
CA LYS A 92 12.16 -7.76 -10.96
C LYS A 92 11.88 -8.13 -12.42
N ASP A 93 10.78 -8.83 -12.65
CA ASP A 93 10.41 -9.39 -13.96
C ASP A 93 9.61 -8.40 -14.81
N CYS A 94 9.18 -7.27 -14.22
CA CYS A 94 8.49 -6.23 -14.96
C CYS A 94 9.46 -5.50 -15.90
N VAL A 95 9.22 -5.59 -17.22
CA VAL A 95 10.05 -4.97 -18.26
C VAL A 95 10.19 -3.45 -18.14
N VAL A 96 9.22 -2.79 -17.50
CA VAL A 96 9.19 -1.32 -17.37
C VAL A 96 10.26 -0.82 -16.40
N ASN A 97 10.39 -1.46 -15.23
CA ASN A 97 11.28 -1.02 -14.17
C ASN A 97 12.38 -2.01 -13.81
N SER A 98 12.31 -3.25 -14.28
CA SER A 98 13.33 -4.30 -14.08
C SER A 98 13.77 -4.47 -12.62
N GLY A 99 12.85 -4.28 -11.66
CA GLY A 99 13.11 -4.33 -10.22
C GLY A 99 13.36 -2.99 -9.55
N LEU A 100 13.48 -1.90 -10.30
CA LEU A 100 13.72 -0.58 -9.73
C LEU A 100 12.45 -0.02 -9.08
N GLY A 101 12.62 0.64 -7.94
CA GLY A 101 11.56 1.36 -7.24
C GLY A 101 11.97 2.80 -6.98
N SER A 102 11.22 3.76 -7.55
CA SER A 102 11.46 5.18 -7.25
C SER A 102 11.19 5.51 -5.78
N VAL A 103 11.76 6.61 -5.26
CA VAL A 103 11.49 7.11 -3.90
C VAL A 103 10.01 7.35 -3.61
N ARG A 104 9.19 7.55 -4.67
CA ARG A 104 7.74 7.68 -4.58
C ARG A 104 7.07 6.31 -4.49
N GLY A 105 7.35 5.41 -5.43
CA GLY A 105 6.74 4.09 -5.48
C GLY A 105 7.15 3.17 -4.32
N ALA A 106 8.42 3.23 -3.89
CA ALA A 106 8.97 2.43 -2.79
C ALA A 106 8.41 2.77 -1.40
N ARG A 107 7.53 3.78 -1.29
CA ARG A 107 6.82 4.14 -0.05
C ARG A 107 5.31 3.96 -0.13
N MET A 108 4.79 3.25 -1.13
CA MET A 108 3.34 3.00 -1.26
C MET A 108 2.76 2.34 0.00
N ALA A 109 3.48 1.40 0.61
CA ALA A 109 2.99 0.74 1.82
C ALA A 109 2.95 1.71 3.01
N GLU A 110 4.01 2.45 3.28
CA GLU A 110 4.04 3.47 4.35
C GLU A 110 3.00 4.58 4.14
N MET A 111 2.69 4.91 2.89
CA MET A 111 1.63 5.84 2.52
C MET A 111 0.25 5.19 2.42
N SER A 112 0.10 3.95 2.87
CA SER A 112 -1.21 3.30 3.01
C SER A 112 -1.79 3.59 4.40
N TYR A 113 -3.12 3.62 4.48
CA TYR A 113 -3.83 3.84 5.74
C TYR A 113 -3.66 2.66 6.69
N SER A 114 -3.21 2.93 7.92
CA SER A 114 -3.08 1.94 8.98
C SER A 114 -3.48 2.56 10.32
N GLN A 115 -4.44 1.95 11.00
CA GLN A 115 -4.76 2.29 12.38
C GLN A 115 -3.69 1.72 13.33
N GLN A 116 -3.20 0.52 13.04
CA GLN A 116 -2.25 -0.22 13.87
C GLN A 116 -0.86 0.43 13.87
N ARG A 117 -0.45 1.02 12.73
CA ARG A 117 0.84 1.71 12.58
C ARG A 117 0.72 3.24 12.53
N ASN A 118 -0.49 3.78 12.75
CA ASN A 118 -0.78 5.22 12.73
C ASN A 118 -0.31 5.94 11.46
N THR A 119 -0.42 5.30 10.29
CA THR A 119 -0.02 5.89 9.01
C THR A 119 -1.24 6.43 8.27
N GLN A 120 -1.10 7.64 7.72
CA GLN A 120 -2.13 8.34 6.94
C GLN A 120 -3.48 8.53 7.66
N LEU A 121 -3.47 8.81 8.96
CA LEU A 121 -4.69 9.01 9.77
C LEU A 121 -5.55 10.20 9.29
N GLN A 122 -4.98 11.11 8.50
CA GLN A 122 -5.70 12.21 7.87
C GLN A 122 -6.60 11.78 6.69
N ARG A 123 -6.62 10.50 6.32
CA ARG A 123 -7.52 9.99 5.27
C ARG A 123 -8.97 10.11 5.76
N LEU A 124 -9.83 10.71 4.95
CA LEU A 124 -11.25 10.85 5.24
C LEU A 124 -11.90 9.46 5.42
N THR A 125 -12.59 9.28 6.54
CA THR A 125 -13.36 8.06 6.87
C THR A 125 -14.85 8.28 6.76
N ASP A 126 -15.30 9.50 7.01
CA ASP A 126 -16.70 9.87 7.11
C ASP A 126 -17.00 11.05 6.16
N PRO A 127 -18.20 11.10 5.56
CA PRO A 127 -18.63 12.26 4.78
C PRO A 127 -18.64 13.53 5.63
N MET A 128 -18.12 14.64 5.10
CA MET A 128 -18.11 15.94 5.76
C MET A 128 -18.92 16.95 4.95
N VAL A 129 -19.77 17.73 5.63
CA VAL A 129 -20.53 18.85 5.04
C VAL A 129 -20.14 20.11 5.77
N TRP A 130 -19.96 21.20 5.01
CA TRP A 130 -19.88 22.53 5.56
C TRP A 130 -21.29 22.99 5.96
N LEU A 131 -21.81 22.50 7.09
CA LEU A 131 -23.04 22.87 7.84
C LEU A 131 -23.47 21.69 8.74
N ARG A 132 -24.39 21.90 9.69
CA ARG A 132 -24.89 20.89 10.65
C ARG A 132 -25.95 19.95 10.03
N ALA A 133 -25.76 19.48 8.80
CA ALA A 133 -26.74 18.69 8.04
C ALA A 133 -26.15 17.38 7.49
N ASP A 134 -27.00 16.38 7.29
CA ASP A 134 -26.63 15.06 6.79
C ASP A 134 -26.12 15.08 5.34
N ALA A 135 -24.89 14.61 5.14
CA ALA A 135 -24.20 14.63 3.84
C ALA A 135 -24.91 13.90 2.71
N ALA A 136 -25.66 12.85 3.04
CA ALA A 136 -26.21 11.92 2.06
C ALA A 136 -27.24 12.56 1.11
N ASN A 137 -27.95 13.61 1.57
CA ASN A 137 -29.05 14.20 0.79
C ASN A 137 -28.76 15.61 0.24
N GLU A 138 -27.74 16.31 0.74
CA GLU A 138 -27.48 17.70 0.38
C GLU A 138 -26.90 17.86 -1.03
N LEU A 139 -26.03 16.95 -1.47
CA LEU A 139 -25.47 16.98 -2.83
C LEU A 139 -26.56 16.90 -3.90
N GLY A 140 -27.54 16.00 -3.75
CA GLY A 140 -28.64 15.85 -4.69
C GLY A 140 -29.61 17.04 -4.69
N ARG A 141 -29.87 17.63 -3.52
CA ARG A 141 -30.75 18.81 -3.37
C ARG A 141 -30.16 20.06 -4.01
N CYS A 142 -28.85 20.27 -3.93
CA CYS A 142 -28.20 21.44 -4.52
C CYS A 142 -27.92 21.28 -6.02
N THR A 143 -27.54 20.08 -6.48
CA THR A 143 -27.10 19.88 -7.88
C THR A 143 -28.26 19.81 -8.87
N ARG A 144 -29.35 19.10 -8.56
CA ARG A 144 -30.48 18.91 -9.49
C ARG A 144 -31.13 20.24 -9.91
N PRO A 145 -31.50 21.15 -9.00
CA PRO A 145 -32.12 22.43 -9.39
C PRO A 145 -31.16 23.34 -10.16
N ARG A 146 -29.84 23.23 -9.89
CA ARG A 146 -28.84 24.01 -10.62
C ARG A 146 -28.64 23.48 -12.04
N ARG A 147 -28.60 22.15 -12.22
CA ARG A 147 -28.52 21.51 -13.55
C ARG A 147 -29.71 21.86 -14.43
N THR A 148 -30.92 21.81 -13.88
CA THR A 148 -32.15 22.19 -14.60
C THR A 148 -32.17 23.67 -14.94
N ARG A 149 -31.73 24.55 -14.02
CA ARG A 149 -31.64 26.00 -14.28
C ARG A 149 -30.60 26.35 -15.34
N ASP A 150 -29.46 25.67 -15.35
CA ASP A 150 -28.36 25.92 -16.28
C ASP A 150 -28.52 25.16 -17.61
N GLY A 151 -29.67 24.50 -17.84
CA GLY A 151 -30.02 23.85 -19.10
C GLY A 151 -29.15 22.64 -19.47
N ARG A 152 -28.44 22.04 -18.50
CA ARG A 152 -27.65 20.82 -18.73
C ARG A 152 -28.53 19.61 -18.47
N SER A 153 -29.07 19.03 -19.53
CA SER A 153 -29.83 17.78 -19.49
C SER A 153 -28.94 16.61 -19.05
N ASP A 154 -29.55 15.66 -18.34
CA ASP A 154 -28.96 14.36 -18.04
C ASP A 154 -29.03 13.50 -19.32
N GLU A 155 -28.03 13.62 -20.20
CA GLU A 155 -27.70 12.57 -21.18
C GLU A 155 -26.74 11.55 -20.57
#